data_AF-A0A1M5N049-F1
#
_entry.id   AF-A0A1M5N049-F1
#
_cell.length_a   1.000
_cell.length_b   1.000
_cell.length_c   1.000
_cell.angle_alpha   90.00
_cell.angle_beta   90.00
_cell.angle_gamma   90.00
#
_symmetry.space_group_name_H-M   'P 1'
#
loop_
_entity.id
_entity.type
_entity.pdbx_description
1 polymer ?
#
loop_
_entity_poly.entity_id
_entity_poly.type
_entity_poly.pdbx_seq_one_letter_code
_entity_poly.pdbx_strand_id
1 'polypeptide(L)'
;MKGTAYLVQSTLILLWWLGLSMSPDFFEAFQFPGISAMAFNSFFAPDIIIIALFSLMRAYKTSRQLELIILGGFAYGSFYCLNASILSGGGYLSTVIMMLGLCYNLFLVFQNTVFRESQSDSITQNTLKTLLQIICVWTITLVLFPWLIIKAFDIEMATNPLNHIAGFALFILSSLLGLYSAYSLITKGNGTPLPANQTKKLVLHGPYAYIRNPMAVAGMGQGLAVSLYVGSFHIFCYTILGGLIWHLVVRPIEEKNMLLRFGTDYADYKKRVRCWLPKF
;
A
#
# COMPACT_ATOMS: atom_id res chain seq x y z
N MET A 1 7.37 -2.41 -16.48
CA MET A 1 7.16 -2.20 -15.03
C MET A 1 5.80 -1.61 -14.71
N LYS A 2 5.40 -0.47 -15.30
CA LYS A 2 3.98 -0.05 -15.26
C LYS A 2 3.03 -1.16 -15.75
N GLY A 3 3.49 -1.99 -16.69
CA GLY A 3 2.73 -3.14 -17.18
C GLY A 3 2.22 -4.07 -16.07
N THR A 4 3.10 -4.50 -15.16
CA THR A 4 2.74 -5.35 -14.01
C THR A 4 1.77 -4.65 -13.06
N ALA A 5 1.96 -3.34 -12.82
CA ALA A 5 1.05 -2.53 -12.00
C ALA A 5 -0.37 -2.51 -12.56
N TYR A 6 -0.52 -2.21 -13.85
CA TYR A 6 -1.83 -2.20 -14.50
C TYR A 6 -2.44 -3.60 -14.64
N LEU A 7 -1.62 -4.65 -14.78
CA LEU A 7 -2.10 -6.03 -14.76
C LEU A 7 -2.68 -6.39 -13.38
N VAL A 8 -1.95 -6.10 -12.30
CA VAL A 8 -2.42 -6.31 -10.92
C VAL A 8 -3.71 -5.52 -10.70
N GLN A 9 -3.77 -4.25 -11.09
CA GLN A 9 -4.98 -3.43 -10.98
C GLN A 9 -6.18 -4.06 -11.69
N SER A 10 -6.02 -4.48 -12.95
CA SER A 10 -7.07 -5.16 -13.70
C SER A 10 -7.56 -6.41 -12.98
N THR A 11 -6.64 -7.25 -12.48
CA THR A 11 -6.99 -8.47 -11.76
C THR A 11 -7.76 -8.16 -10.47
N LEU A 12 -7.32 -7.16 -9.70
CA LEU A 12 -7.99 -6.79 -8.45
C LEU A 12 -9.42 -6.31 -8.67
N ILE A 13 -9.67 -5.52 -9.72
CA ILE A 13 -11.01 -5.03 -10.05
C ILE A 13 -11.93 -6.20 -10.44
N LEU A 14 -11.43 -7.13 -11.27
CA LEU A 14 -12.18 -8.31 -11.67
C LEU A 14 -12.49 -9.22 -10.47
N LEU A 15 -11.52 -9.45 -9.59
CA LEU A 15 -11.71 -10.23 -8.37
C LEU A 15 -12.66 -9.55 -7.40
N TRP A 16 -12.64 -8.21 -7.32
CA TRP A 16 -13.57 -7.46 -6.48
C TRP A 16 -15.01 -7.60 -6.97
N TRP A 17 -15.28 -7.40 -8.27
CA TRP A 17 -16.61 -7.62 -8.85
C TRP A 17 -17.07 -9.07 -8.72
N LEU A 18 -16.16 -10.03 -8.89
CA LEU A 18 -16.47 -11.44 -8.61
C LEU A 18 -16.87 -11.64 -7.15
N GLY A 19 -16.09 -11.09 -6.21
CA GLY A 19 -16.39 -11.15 -4.77
C GLY A 19 -17.76 -10.57 -4.43
N LEU A 20 -18.09 -9.39 -4.97
CA LEU A 20 -19.40 -8.75 -4.81
C LEU A 20 -20.55 -9.64 -5.30
N SER A 21 -20.35 -10.37 -6.39
CA SER A 21 -21.36 -11.28 -6.95
C SER A 21 -21.53 -12.59 -6.18
N MET A 22 -20.49 -13.01 -5.45
CA MET A 22 -20.45 -14.32 -4.79
C MET A 22 -20.82 -14.27 -3.29
N SER A 23 -20.66 -13.13 -2.63
CA SER A 23 -20.86 -12.99 -1.19
C SER A 23 -21.74 -11.77 -0.87
N PRO A 24 -22.94 -11.99 -0.30
CA PRO A 24 -23.80 -10.90 0.18
C PRO A 24 -23.10 -10.06 1.26
N ASP A 25 -22.40 -10.69 2.20
CA ASP A 25 -21.68 -9.98 3.26
C ASP A 25 -20.58 -9.07 2.68
N PHE A 26 -19.86 -9.56 1.66
CA PHE A 26 -18.87 -8.76 0.95
C PHE A 26 -19.52 -7.62 0.16
N PHE A 27 -20.69 -7.84 -0.43
CA PHE A 27 -21.45 -6.78 -1.08
C PHE A 27 -21.88 -5.69 -0.10
N GLU A 28 -22.48 -6.06 1.03
CA GLU A 28 -22.91 -5.13 2.07
C GLU A 28 -21.74 -4.32 2.66
N ALA A 29 -20.58 -4.96 2.87
CA ALA A 29 -19.37 -4.28 3.36
C ALA A 29 -18.90 -3.12 2.46
N PHE A 30 -19.20 -3.19 1.16
CA PHE A 30 -18.84 -2.17 0.16
C PHE A 30 -20.04 -1.31 -0.29
N GLN A 31 -21.23 -1.56 0.23
CA GLN A 31 -22.44 -0.86 -0.16
C GLN A 31 -22.53 0.53 0.51
N PHE A 32 -23.28 1.43 -0.11
CA PHE A 32 -23.61 2.74 0.46
C PHE A 32 -25.05 2.73 0.99
N PRO A 33 -25.28 3.13 2.25
CA PRO A 33 -26.64 3.21 2.80
C PRO A 33 -27.57 4.09 1.94
N GLY A 34 -28.76 3.59 1.63
CA GLY A 34 -29.75 4.32 0.83
C GLY A 34 -29.47 4.39 -0.68
N ILE A 35 -28.32 3.89 -1.16
CA ILE A 35 -28.08 3.70 -2.60
C ILE A 35 -28.64 2.34 -3.00
N SER A 36 -29.57 2.33 -3.96
CA SER A 36 -30.14 1.09 -4.46
C SER A 36 -29.07 0.19 -5.10
N ALA A 37 -29.26 -1.13 -5.00
CA ALA A 37 -28.38 -2.09 -5.67
C ALA A 37 -28.30 -1.84 -7.19
N MET A 38 -29.37 -1.36 -7.83
CA MET A 38 -29.35 -0.99 -9.25
C MET A 38 -28.40 0.19 -9.52
N ALA A 39 -28.45 1.23 -8.69
CA ALA A 39 -27.55 2.38 -8.81
C ALA A 39 -26.10 1.97 -8.55
N PHE A 40 -25.84 1.12 -7.55
CA PHE A 40 -24.51 0.58 -7.30
C PHE A 40 -24.00 -0.29 -8.47
N ASN A 41 -24.84 -1.19 -9.00
CA ASN A 41 -24.47 -2.05 -10.12
C ASN A 41 -24.26 -1.28 -11.43
N SER A 42 -24.70 -0.01 -11.53
CA SER A 42 -24.40 0.84 -12.69
C SER A 42 -22.90 1.12 -12.85
N PHE A 43 -22.09 0.95 -11.79
CA PHE A 43 -20.62 1.03 -11.87
C PHE A 43 -19.98 -0.16 -12.58
N PHE A 44 -20.69 -1.27 -12.75
CA PHE A 44 -20.13 -2.49 -13.35
C PHE A 44 -19.54 -2.26 -14.73
N ALA A 45 -20.32 -1.71 -15.67
CA ALA A 45 -19.84 -1.53 -17.04
C ALA A 45 -18.66 -0.52 -17.13
N PRO A 46 -18.71 0.67 -16.49
CA PRO A 46 -17.55 1.56 -16.41
C PRO A 46 -16.31 0.90 -15.81
N ASP A 47 -16.44 0.17 -14.71
CA ASP A 47 -15.30 -0.47 -14.05
C ASP A 47 -14.66 -1.54 -14.93
N ILE A 48 -15.48 -2.37 -15.58
CA ILE A 48 -14.98 -3.44 -16.45
C ILE A 48 -14.33 -2.87 -17.72
N ILE A 49 -14.95 -1.86 -18.35
CA ILE A 49 -14.49 -1.34 -19.64
C ILE A 49 -13.36 -0.32 -19.45
N ILE A 50 -13.61 0.73 -18.67
CA ILE A 50 -12.69 1.87 -18.55
C ILE A 50 -11.53 1.54 -17.62
N ILE A 51 -11.79 0.79 -16.54
CA ILE A 51 -10.76 0.54 -15.54
C ILE A 51 -10.07 -0.80 -15.79
N ALA A 52 -10.77 -1.93 -15.77
CA ALA A 52 -10.16 -3.26 -15.90
C ALA A 52 -9.59 -3.51 -17.31
N LEU A 53 -10.42 -3.44 -18.35
CA LEU A 53 -10.00 -3.73 -19.73
C LEU A 53 -8.91 -2.78 -20.21
N PHE A 54 -9.05 -1.47 -20.00
CA PHE A 54 -7.99 -0.54 -20.38
C PHE A 54 -6.72 -0.68 -19.54
N SER A 55 -6.82 -1.08 -18.26
CA SER A 55 -5.63 -1.45 -17.48
C SER A 55 -4.95 -2.68 -18.07
N LEU A 56 -5.71 -3.71 -18.47
CA LEU A 56 -5.17 -4.88 -19.15
C LEU A 56 -4.50 -4.50 -20.49
N MET A 57 -5.15 -3.70 -21.31
CA MET A 57 -4.56 -3.19 -22.56
C MET A 57 -3.30 -2.37 -22.28
N ARG A 58 -3.33 -1.50 -21.27
CA ARG A 58 -2.18 -0.71 -20.84
C ARG A 58 -1.06 -1.60 -20.30
N ALA A 59 -1.36 -2.77 -19.76
CA ALA A 59 -0.35 -3.71 -19.27
C ALA A 59 0.59 -4.17 -20.40
N TYR A 60 0.04 -4.39 -21.59
CA TYR A 60 0.77 -4.89 -22.77
C TYR A 60 1.15 -3.80 -23.77
N LYS A 61 0.37 -2.71 -23.88
CA LYS A 61 0.63 -1.60 -24.79
C LYS A 61 0.92 -0.32 -24.03
N THR A 62 2.11 0.24 -24.23
CA THR A 62 2.47 1.53 -23.64
C THR A 62 1.74 2.67 -24.33
N SER A 63 0.81 3.33 -23.63
CA SER A 63 0.07 4.48 -24.11
C SER A 63 -0.22 5.44 -22.97
N ARG A 64 0.23 6.69 -23.08
CA ARG A 64 -0.04 7.75 -22.11
C ARG A 64 -1.53 8.12 -22.05
N GLN A 65 -2.21 8.08 -23.21
CA GLN A 65 -3.64 8.36 -23.29
C GLN A 65 -4.45 7.34 -22.47
N LEU A 66 -4.10 6.05 -22.56
CA LEU A 66 -4.73 5.02 -21.73
C LEU A 66 -4.48 5.28 -20.23
N GLU A 67 -3.27 5.67 -19.83
CA GLU A 67 -2.99 6.00 -18.42
C GLU A 67 -3.88 7.15 -17.92
N LEU A 68 -4.11 8.18 -18.74
CA LEU A 68 -4.93 9.34 -18.38
C LEU A 68 -6.42 9.02 -18.36
N ILE A 69 -6.90 8.18 -19.28
CA ILE A 69 -8.30 7.71 -19.28
C ILE A 69 -8.59 6.90 -18.02
N ILE A 70 -7.71 5.96 -17.68
CA ILE A 70 -7.83 5.14 -16.46
C ILE A 70 -7.80 6.05 -15.22
N LEU A 71 -6.88 7.01 -15.16
CA LEU A 71 -6.82 8.00 -14.08
C LEU A 71 -8.12 8.80 -13.97
N GLY A 72 -8.71 9.22 -15.09
CA GLY A 72 -9.99 9.91 -15.14
C GLY A 72 -11.13 9.04 -14.60
N GLY A 73 -11.16 7.76 -14.96
CA GLY A 73 -12.11 6.78 -14.41
C GLY A 73 -12.02 6.65 -12.90
N PHE A 74 -10.80 6.48 -12.36
CA PHE A 74 -10.57 6.48 -10.92
C PHE A 74 -10.98 7.80 -10.26
N ALA A 75 -10.62 8.94 -10.84
CA ALA A 75 -10.95 10.25 -10.28
C ALA A 75 -12.47 10.43 -10.16
N TYR A 76 -13.20 10.13 -11.23
CA TYR A 76 -14.66 10.23 -11.23
C TYR A 76 -15.28 9.29 -10.20
N GLY A 77 -14.88 8.01 -10.19
CA GLY A 77 -15.36 7.03 -9.21
C GLY A 77 -15.06 7.44 -7.76
N SER A 78 -13.85 7.94 -7.49
CA SER A 78 -13.46 8.41 -6.16
C SER A 78 -14.32 9.60 -5.68
N PHE A 79 -14.54 10.60 -6.53
CA PHE A 79 -15.40 11.74 -6.16
C PHE A 79 -16.86 11.35 -6.03
N TYR A 80 -17.34 10.41 -6.84
CA TYR A 80 -18.66 9.83 -6.66
C TYR A 80 -18.77 9.16 -5.29
N CYS A 81 -17.87 8.23 -4.95
CA CYS A 81 -17.89 7.54 -3.66
C CYS A 81 -17.79 8.51 -2.49
N LEU A 82 -16.94 9.53 -2.59
CA LEU A 82 -16.83 10.58 -1.56
C LEU A 82 -18.17 11.29 -1.34
N ASN A 83 -18.82 11.73 -2.42
CA ASN A 83 -20.12 12.39 -2.33
C ASN A 83 -21.20 11.43 -1.82
N ALA A 84 -21.21 10.18 -2.29
CA ALA A 84 -22.11 9.14 -1.83
C ALA A 84 -21.96 8.89 -0.32
N SER A 85 -20.73 8.83 0.20
CA SER A 85 -20.48 8.69 1.65
C SER A 85 -20.96 9.88 2.45
N ILE A 86 -20.78 11.11 1.95
CA ILE A 86 -21.28 12.32 2.62
C ILE A 86 -22.80 12.31 2.69
N LEU A 87 -23.48 11.95 1.60
CA LEU A 87 -24.95 11.96 1.53
C LEU A 87 -25.60 10.79 2.29
N SER A 88 -24.97 9.61 2.28
CA SER A 88 -25.49 8.40 2.94
C SER A 88 -25.10 8.27 4.41
N GLY A 89 -24.06 8.99 4.85
CA GLY A 89 -23.44 8.78 6.17
C GLY A 89 -22.73 7.44 6.32
N GLY A 90 -22.44 6.72 5.22
CA GLY A 90 -21.81 5.39 5.22
C GLY A 90 -20.94 5.10 3.99
N GLY A 91 -20.67 3.82 3.69
CA GLY A 91 -19.84 3.42 2.55
C GLY A 91 -18.36 3.85 2.64
N TYR A 92 -17.87 4.10 3.85
CA TYR A 92 -16.52 4.64 4.06
C TYR A 92 -15.40 3.70 3.56
N LEU A 93 -15.60 2.38 3.65
CA LEU A 93 -14.63 1.40 3.15
C LEU A 93 -14.42 1.55 1.64
N SER A 94 -15.50 1.57 0.88
CA SER A 94 -15.49 1.76 -0.58
C SER A 94 -14.86 3.09 -0.97
N THR A 95 -15.24 4.17 -0.29
CA THR A 95 -14.67 5.50 -0.54
C THR A 95 -13.16 5.55 -0.30
N VAL A 96 -12.69 4.99 0.81
CA VAL A 96 -11.24 4.99 1.12
C VAL A 96 -10.45 4.12 0.15
N ILE A 97 -10.97 2.95 -0.23
CA ILE A 97 -10.34 2.08 -1.23
C ILE A 97 -10.30 2.77 -2.60
N MET A 98 -11.37 3.44 -3.00
CA MET A 98 -11.39 4.20 -4.25
C MET A 98 -10.41 5.38 -4.23
N MET A 99 -10.33 6.13 -3.13
CA MET A 99 -9.34 7.21 -2.98
C MET A 99 -7.90 6.67 -3.02
N LEU A 100 -7.65 5.49 -2.43
CA LEU A 100 -6.35 4.83 -2.52
C LEU A 100 -6.04 4.44 -3.98
N GLY A 101 -7.02 3.90 -4.71
CA GLY A 101 -6.91 3.60 -6.13
C GLY A 101 -6.57 4.84 -6.99
N LEU A 102 -7.18 5.98 -6.69
CA LEU A 102 -6.83 7.26 -7.32
C LEU A 102 -5.40 7.69 -7.02
N CYS A 103 -4.99 7.66 -5.75
CA CYS A 103 -3.61 7.96 -5.34
C CYS A 103 -2.59 7.02 -6.02
N TYR A 104 -2.92 5.74 -6.13
CA TYR A 104 -2.12 4.76 -6.85
C TYR A 104 -1.97 5.09 -8.33
N ASN A 105 -3.06 5.46 -9.01
CA ASN A 105 -2.99 5.85 -10.43
C ASN A 105 -2.27 7.18 -10.65
N LEU A 106 -2.42 8.15 -9.74
CA LEU A 106 -1.60 9.37 -9.75
C LEU A 106 -0.11 9.03 -9.64
N PHE A 107 0.25 8.12 -8.73
CA PHE A 107 1.61 7.62 -8.61
C PHE A 107 2.09 6.93 -9.90
N LEU A 108 1.29 6.05 -10.51
CA LEU A 108 1.68 5.38 -11.76
C LEU A 108 1.87 6.37 -12.91
N VAL A 109 0.97 7.34 -13.04
CA VAL A 109 0.99 8.37 -14.09
C VAL A 109 2.21 9.28 -13.89
N PHE A 110 2.47 9.72 -12.67
CA PHE A 110 3.51 10.72 -12.36
C PHE A 110 4.75 10.14 -11.66
N GLN A 111 5.00 8.84 -11.75
CA GLN A 111 6.08 8.16 -11.01
C GLN A 111 7.45 8.85 -11.14
N ASN A 112 7.78 9.40 -12.32
CA ASN A 112 9.08 10.01 -12.59
C ASN A 112 9.31 11.31 -11.80
N THR A 113 8.24 11.99 -11.37
CA THR A 113 8.34 13.25 -10.61
C THR A 113 8.30 13.04 -9.10
N VAL A 114 7.89 11.85 -8.66
CA VAL A 114 7.74 11.50 -7.23
C VAL A 114 9.09 11.22 -6.59
N PHE A 115 10.02 10.57 -7.30
CA PHE A 115 11.33 10.23 -6.76
C PHE A 115 12.26 11.45 -6.71
N ARG A 116 12.65 11.87 -5.51
CA ARG A 116 13.56 13.01 -5.29
C ARG A 116 14.47 12.74 -4.11
N GLU A 117 15.72 13.17 -4.23
CA GLU A 117 16.70 13.08 -3.13
C GLU A 117 16.40 14.12 -2.05
N SER A 118 16.81 13.81 -0.82
CA SER A 118 16.71 14.78 0.27
C SER A 118 17.47 16.06 -0.04
N GLN A 119 16.81 17.20 0.15
CA GLN A 119 17.43 18.52 0.06
C GLN A 119 18.16 18.92 1.36
N SER A 120 17.99 18.15 2.45
CA SER A 120 18.57 18.46 3.77
C SER A 120 19.58 17.41 4.19
N ASP A 121 20.76 17.88 4.62
CA ASP A 121 21.76 17.07 5.31
C ASP A 121 21.57 17.07 6.84
N SER A 122 20.62 17.86 7.37
CA SER A 122 20.33 17.91 8.80
C SER A 122 19.60 16.65 9.27
N ILE A 123 20.21 15.96 10.24
CA ILE A 123 19.62 14.80 10.92
C ILE A 123 18.27 15.18 11.54
N THR A 124 18.19 16.31 12.25
CA THR A 124 16.95 16.75 12.91
C THR A 124 15.80 16.94 11.94
N GLN A 125 16.04 17.59 10.79
CA GLN A 125 15.00 17.79 9.77
C GLN A 125 14.55 16.46 9.15
N ASN A 126 15.49 15.55 8.86
CA ASN A 126 15.19 14.25 8.30
C ASN A 126 14.45 13.36 9.31
N THR A 127 14.78 13.47 10.60
CA THR A 127 14.05 12.84 11.70
C THR A 127 12.61 13.34 11.77
N LEU A 128 12.38 14.66 11.80
CA LEU A 128 11.01 15.21 11.86
C LEU A 128 10.16 14.77 10.67
N LYS A 129 10.71 14.82 9.44
CA LYS A 129 10.04 14.33 8.23
C LYS A 129 9.70 12.84 8.33
N THR A 130 10.64 12.04 8.84
CA THR A 130 10.45 10.60 8.98
C THR A 130 9.43 10.27 10.06
N LEU A 131 9.41 10.99 11.19
CA LEU A 131 8.41 10.81 12.24
C LEU A 131 7.01 11.16 11.73
N LEU A 132 6.86 12.29 11.04
CA LEU A 132 5.59 12.67 10.42
C LEU A 132 5.12 11.58 9.43
N GLN A 133 6.03 11.09 8.59
CA GLN A 133 5.74 10.01 7.65
C GLN A 133 5.29 8.74 8.38
N ILE A 134 6.02 8.30 9.41
CA ILE A 134 5.69 7.10 10.18
C ILE A 134 4.31 7.24 10.81
N ILE A 135 4.02 8.38 11.45
CA ILE A 135 2.71 8.66 12.04
C ILE A 135 1.62 8.58 10.98
N CYS A 136 1.76 9.30 9.86
CA CYS A 136 0.76 9.29 8.79
C CYS A 136 0.54 7.88 8.22
N VAL A 137 1.61 7.16 7.88
CA VAL A 137 1.52 5.82 7.30
C VAL A 137 0.90 4.85 8.31
N TRP A 138 1.38 4.83 9.56
CA TRP A 138 0.86 3.91 10.57
C TRP A 138 -0.59 4.21 10.93
N THR A 139 -0.97 5.49 11.07
CA THR A 139 -2.37 5.85 11.30
C THR A 139 -3.25 5.36 10.15
N ILE A 140 -2.83 5.55 8.90
CA ILE A 140 -3.63 5.09 7.76
C ILE A 140 -3.68 3.55 7.71
N THR A 141 -2.53 2.87 7.70
CA THR A 141 -2.45 1.44 7.38
C THR A 141 -2.71 0.51 8.56
N LEU A 142 -2.45 0.95 9.79
CA LEU A 142 -2.55 0.14 11.01
C LEU A 142 -3.73 0.54 11.90
N VAL A 143 -4.35 1.71 11.66
CA VAL A 143 -5.52 2.17 12.43
C VAL A 143 -6.73 2.34 11.51
N LEU A 144 -6.68 3.26 10.54
CA LEU A 144 -7.84 3.61 9.71
C LEU A 144 -8.33 2.40 8.90
N PHE A 145 -7.46 1.72 8.14
CA PHE A 145 -7.85 0.55 7.34
C PHE A 145 -8.39 -0.60 8.20
N PRO A 146 -7.68 -1.06 9.25
CA PRO A 146 -8.21 -2.06 10.18
C PRO A 146 -9.55 -1.67 10.80
N TRP A 147 -9.71 -0.42 11.25
CA TRP A 147 -10.95 0.07 11.82
C TRP A 147 -12.11 0.05 10.81
N LEU A 148 -11.88 0.48 9.57
CA LEU A 148 -12.87 0.42 8.50
C LEU A 148 -13.27 -1.02 8.17
N ILE A 149 -12.30 -1.94 8.13
CA ILE A 149 -12.56 -3.37 7.89
C ILE A 149 -13.39 -3.95 9.05
N ILE A 150 -13.02 -3.65 10.30
CA ILE A 150 -13.78 -4.10 11.49
C ILE A 150 -15.22 -3.62 11.42
N LYS A 151 -15.43 -2.34 11.06
CA LYS A 151 -16.78 -1.77 10.95
C LYS A 151 -17.58 -2.29 9.77
N ALA A 152 -16.95 -2.51 8.62
CA ALA A 152 -17.64 -2.97 7.41
C ALA A 152 -18.06 -4.45 7.48
N PHE A 153 -17.29 -5.28 8.18
CA PHE A 153 -17.56 -6.72 8.32
C PHE A 153 -18.08 -7.10 9.72
N ASP A 154 -18.46 -6.11 10.53
CA ASP A 154 -18.94 -6.27 11.92
C ASP A 154 -18.10 -7.26 12.75
N ILE A 155 -16.77 -7.10 12.69
CA ILE A 155 -15.82 -8.05 13.28
C ILE A 155 -15.77 -7.86 14.80
N GLU A 156 -16.10 -8.92 15.53
CA GLU A 156 -15.85 -9.01 16.96
C GLU A 156 -14.35 -9.26 17.24
N MET A 157 -13.82 -8.61 18.29
CA MET A 157 -12.44 -8.80 18.70
C MET A 157 -12.22 -10.21 19.28
N ALA A 158 -11.03 -10.76 19.01
CA ALA A 158 -10.59 -12.01 19.62
C ALA A 158 -10.73 -11.97 21.16
N THR A 159 -11.20 -13.05 21.75
CA THR A 159 -11.31 -13.20 23.21
C THR A 159 -10.12 -13.94 23.81
N ASN A 160 -9.34 -14.64 22.98
CA ASN A 160 -8.21 -15.44 23.44
C ASN A 160 -7.02 -14.53 23.85
N PRO A 161 -6.57 -14.56 25.12
CA PRO A 161 -5.46 -13.72 25.58
C PRO A 161 -4.14 -14.01 24.85
N LEU A 162 -3.94 -15.23 24.35
CA LEU A 162 -2.74 -15.57 23.56
C LEU A 162 -2.67 -14.78 22.26
N ASN A 163 -3.80 -14.49 21.62
CA ASN A 163 -3.85 -13.69 20.40
C ASN A 163 -3.40 -12.25 20.70
N HIS A 164 -3.87 -11.68 21.81
CA HIS A 164 -3.49 -10.33 22.22
C HIS A 164 -2.01 -10.24 22.57
N ILE A 165 -1.49 -11.20 23.34
CA ILE A 165 -0.08 -11.24 23.72
C ILE A 165 0.80 -11.43 22.49
N ALA A 166 0.49 -12.40 21.62
CA ALA A 166 1.27 -12.68 20.42
C ALA A 166 1.21 -11.51 19.42
N GLY A 167 0.03 -10.94 19.20
CA GLY A 167 -0.17 -9.76 18.36
C GLY A 167 0.61 -8.57 18.89
N PHE A 168 0.51 -8.26 20.18
CA PHE A 168 1.26 -7.15 20.78
C PHE A 168 2.77 -7.36 20.70
N ALA A 169 3.26 -8.55 21.04
CA ALA A 169 4.69 -8.88 20.95
C ALA A 169 5.22 -8.73 19.51
N LEU A 170 4.49 -9.27 18.52
CA LEU A 170 4.86 -9.14 17.11
C LEU A 170 4.83 -7.68 16.65
N PHE A 171 3.86 -6.88 17.11
CA PHE A 171 3.78 -5.46 16.80
C PHE A 171 5.00 -4.70 17.31
N ILE A 172 5.41 -4.94 18.56
CA ILE A 172 6.58 -4.30 19.16
C ILE A 172 7.85 -4.69 18.41
N LEU A 173 8.08 -5.98 18.16
CA LEU A 173 9.24 -6.46 17.42
C LEU A 173 9.33 -5.86 16.01
N SER A 174 8.20 -5.84 15.29
CA SER A 174 8.13 -5.27 13.94
C SER A 174 8.35 -3.75 13.95
N SER A 175 7.81 -3.07 14.96
CA SER A 175 7.99 -1.62 15.15
C SER A 175 9.45 -1.27 15.46
N LEU A 176 10.12 -2.04 16.32
CA LEU A 176 11.55 -1.87 16.60
C LEU A 176 12.40 -2.05 15.34
N LEU A 177 12.09 -3.06 14.51
CA LEU A 177 12.75 -3.25 13.21
C LEU A 177 12.52 -2.05 12.28
N GLY A 178 11.28 -1.57 12.18
CA GLY A 178 10.93 -0.40 11.36
C GLY A 178 11.63 0.87 11.80
N LEU A 179 11.63 1.15 13.11
CA LEU A 179 12.29 2.32 13.70
C LEU A 179 13.82 2.25 13.55
N TYR A 180 14.43 1.08 13.75
CA TYR A 180 15.88 0.93 13.55
C TYR A 180 16.27 1.07 12.06
N SER A 181 15.40 0.63 11.16
CA SER A 181 15.56 0.84 9.71
C SER A 181 15.48 2.33 9.35
N ALA A 182 14.48 3.05 9.87
CA ALA A 182 14.34 4.49 9.68
C ALA A 182 15.55 5.26 10.22
N TYR A 183 15.99 4.91 11.44
CA TYR A 183 17.20 5.47 12.05
C TYR A 183 18.44 5.26 11.18
N SER A 184 18.61 4.06 10.61
CA SER A 184 19.74 3.75 9.73
C SER A 184 19.71 4.58 8.44
N LEU A 185 18.53 4.80 7.85
CA LEU A 185 18.36 5.66 6.67
C LEU A 185 18.71 7.12 6.97
N ILE A 186 18.25 7.64 8.10
CA ILE A 186 18.52 9.03 8.50
C ILE A 186 20.01 9.23 8.77
N THR A 187 20.61 8.37 9.58
CA THR A 187 21.98 8.57 10.10
C THR A 187 23.08 8.16 9.13
N LYS A 188 22.83 7.17 8.26
CA LYS A 188 23.82 6.67 7.29
C LYS A 188 23.50 7.07 5.85
N GLY A 189 22.24 7.35 5.55
CA GLY A 189 21.76 7.65 4.20
C GLY A 189 21.58 9.13 3.89
N ASN A 190 21.58 10.02 4.89
CA ASN A 190 21.28 11.46 4.73
C ASN A 190 19.95 11.73 3.99
N GLY A 191 18.89 10.99 4.34
CA GLY A 191 17.55 11.23 3.82
C GLY A 191 16.51 10.43 4.60
N THR A 192 15.34 10.26 4.03
CA THR A 192 14.22 9.59 4.69
C THR A 192 13.78 8.33 3.92
N PRO A 193 12.91 7.50 4.52
CA PRO A 193 12.27 6.40 3.82
C PRO A 193 11.32 6.82 2.68
N LEU A 194 11.02 8.11 2.53
CA LEU A 194 10.03 8.60 1.58
C LEU A 194 10.62 8.65 0.15
N PRO A 195 9.91 8.14 -0.87
CA PRO A 195 10.32 8.32 -2.27
C PRO A 195 10.58 9.77 -2.68
N ALA A 196 9.84 10.72 -2.12
CA ALA A 196 10.01 12.15 -2.40
C ALA A 196 11.13 12.83 -1.59
N ASN A 197 11.82 12.10 -0.70
CA ASN A 197 12.90 12.63 0.12
C ASN A 197 13.94 11.53 0.45
N GLN A 198 14.40 10.81 -0.58
CA GLN A 198 15.21 9.61 -0.41
C GLN A 198 16.62 9.89 0.11
N THR A 199 17.24 8.85 0.66
CA THR A 199 18.65 8.85 1.07
C THR A 199 19.58 9.18 -0.08
N LYS A 200 20.55 10.07 0.15
CA LYS A 200 21.64 10.41 -0.79
C LYS A 200 22.68 9.30 -0.92
N LYS A 201 22.85 8.49 0.13
CA LYS A 201 23.83 7.40 0.19
C LYS A 201 23.13 6.06 0.26
N LEU A 202 23.76 5.04 -0.32
CA LEU A 202 23.33 3.65 -0.18
C LEU A 202 23.61 3.18 1.26
N VAL A 203 22.56 2.75 1.96
CA VAL A 203 22.66 2.30 3.35
C VAL A 203 22.82 0.80 3.40
N LEU A 204 23.95 0.34 3.93
CA LEU A 204 24.33 -1.07 4.05
C LEU A 204 24.45 -1.54 5.51
N HIS A 205 24.07 -0.69 6.47
CA HIS A 205 24.26 -0.92 7.91
C HIS A 205 22.94 -1.15 8.64
N GLY A 206 23.04 -1.66 9.86
CA GLY A 206 21.87 -2.00 10.67
C GLY A 206 21.03 -3.08 10.01
N PRO A 207 19.69 -2.96 9.98
CA PRO A 207 18.83 -3.98 9.36
C PRO A 207 19.14 -4.21 7.88
N TYR A 208 19.62 -3.17 7.18
CA TYR A 208 19.97 -3.24 5.76
C TYR A 208 21.19 -4.13 5.47
N ALA A 209 22.00 -4.47 6.48
CA ALA A 209 23.08 -5.45 6.31
C ALA A 209 22.55 -6.87 6.09
N TYR A 210 21.38 -7.19 6.66
CA TYR A 210 20.81 -8.53 6.70
C TYR A 210 19.66 -8.73 5.69
N ILE A 211 18.85 -7.69 5.45
CA ILE A 211 17.67 -7.71 4.57
C ILE A 211 17.64 -6.43 3.74
N ARG A 212 17.28 -6.51 2.45
CA ARG A 212 17.26 -5.31 1.58
C ARG A 212 16.11 -4.35 1.85
N ASN A 213 14.96 -4.87 2.28
CA ASN A 213 13.78 -4.05 2.55
C ASN A 213 13.22 -4.36 3.96
N PRO A 214 13.98 -4.05 5.03
CA PRO A 214 13.58 -4.34 6.40
C PRO A 214 12.33 -3.54 6.82
N MET A 215 12.08 -2.36 6.22
CA MET A 215 10.83 -1.61 6.44
C MET A 215 9.61 -2.30 5.85
N ALA A 216 9.73 -3.00 4.71
CA ALA A 216 8.63 -3.79 4.15
C ALA A 216 8.33 -5.00 5.04
N VAL A 217 9.36 -5.67 5.57
CA VAL A 217 9.21 -6.74 6.57
C VAL A 217 8.51 -6.23 7.82
N ALA A 218 8.94 -5.07 8.35
CA ALA A 218 8.32 -4.43 9.50
C ALA A 218 6.84 -4.11 9.25
N GLY A 219 6.51 -3.49 8.11
CA GLY A 219 5.13 -3.15 7.76
C GLY A 219 4.22 -4.37 7.64
N MET A 220 4.69 -5.45 7.00
CA MET A 220 3.95 -6.72 6.96
C MET A 220 3.79 -7.33 8.35
N GLY A 221 4.84 -7.34 9.17
CA GLY A 221 4.78 -7.84 10.54
C GLY A 221 3.80 -7.06 11.41
N GLN A 222 3.73 -5.74 11.25
CA GLN A 222 2.76 -4.88 11.92
C GLN A 222 1.32 -5.17 11.48
N GLY A 223 1.07 -5.34 10.18
CA GLY A 223 -0.27 -5.70 9.69
C GLY A 223 -0.72 -7.08 10.18
N LEU A 224 0.20 -8.06 10.19
CA LEU A 224 -0.06 -9.40 10.73
C LEU A 224 -0.30 -9.37 12.23
N ALA A 225 0.44 -8.53 12.96
CA ALA A 225 0.21 -8.32 14.38
C ALA A 225 -1.19 -7.76 14.68
N VAL A 226 -1.66 -6.77 13.90
CA VAL A 226 -3.02 -6.23 14.03
C VAL A 226 -4.06 -7.31 13.70
N SER A 227 -3.85 -8.09 12.63
CA SER A 227 -4.74 -9.20 12.28
C SER A 227 -4.83 -10.25 13.42
N LEU A 228 -3.70 -10.64 14.01
CA LEU A 228 -3.65 -11.57 15.13
C LEU A 228 -4.33 -11.00 16.38
N TYR A 229 -4.04 -9.74 16.71
CA TYR A 229 -4.62 -9.07 17.87
C TYR A 229 -6.15 -8.97 17.75
N VAL A 230 -6.65 -8.59 16.59
CA VAL A 230 -8.10 -8.49 16.34
C VAL A 230 -8.73 -9.87 16.14
N GLY A 231 -7.99 -10.88 15.66
CA GLY A 231 -8.52 -12.17 15.25
C GLY A 231 -9.21 -12.15 13.89
N SER A 232 -8.85 -11.23 13.01
CA SER A 232 -9.58 -10.99 11.75
C SER A 232 -8.88 -11.57 10.52
N PHE A 233 -9.58 -12.47 9.82
CA PHE A 233 -9.19 -12.97 8.51
C PHE A 233 -9.19 -11.88 7.43
N HIS A 234 -10.12 -10.91 7.49
CA HIS A 234 -10.18 -9.81 6.54
C HIS A 234 -8.94 -8.90 6.62
N ILE A 235 -8.47 -8.58 7.84
CA ILE A 235 -7.23 -7.82 8.05
C ILE A 235 -6.00 -8.63 7.61
N PHE A 236 -6.02 -9.96 7.81
CA PHE A 236 -4.98 -10.85 7.29
C PHE A 236 -4.90 -10.74 5.76
N CYS A 237 -6.02 -10.93 5.06
CA CYS A 237 -6.10 -10.83 3.60
C CYS A 237 -5.63 -9.47 3.10
N TYR A 238 -6.08 -8.38 3.72
CA TYR A 238 -5.62 -7.02 3.41
C TYR A 238 -4.09 -6.89 3.55
N THR A 239 -3.52 -7.40 4.64
CA THR A 239 -2.07 -7.33 4.89
C THR A 239 -1.28 -8.11 3.85
N ILE A 240 -1.70 -9.35 3.54
CA ILE A 240 -1.06 -10.19 2.52
C ILE A 240 -1.17 -9.54 1.14
N LEU A 241 -2.35 -9.01 0.80
CA LEU A 241 -2.57 -8.33 -0.48
C LEU A 241 -1.68 -7.09 -0.61
N GLY A 242 -1.57 -6.29 0.44
CA GLY A 242 -0.65 -5.14 0.49
C GLY A 242 0.81 -5.55 0.30
N GLY A 243 1.25 -6.63 0.97
CA GLY A 243 2.58 -7.20 0.80
C GLY A 243 2.85 -7.69 -0.63
N LEU A 244 1.87 -8.35 -1.26
CA LEU A 244 1.96 -8.80 -2.65
C LEU A 244 2.02 -7.63 -3.64
N ILE A 245 1.16 -6.61 -3.47
CA ILE A 245 1.20 -5.40 -4.29
C ILE A 245 2.55 -4.70 -4.15
N TRP A 246 3.04 -4.55 -2.92
CA TRP A 246 4.37 -3.97 -2.69
C TRP A 246 5.45 -4.80 -3.39
N HIS A 247 5.42 -6.13 -3.27
CA HIS A 247 6.41 -7.01 -3.89
C HIS A 247 6.42 -6.96 -5.42
N LEU A 248 5.24 -6.95 -6.03
CA LEU A 248 5.07 -7.06 -7.49
C LEU A 248 5.19 -5.70 -8.19
N VAL A 249 4.89 -4.61 -7.48
CA VAL A 249 4.82 -3.27 -8.07
C VAL A 249 5.88 -2.34 -7.48
N VAL A 250 5.82 -2.10 -6.17
CA VAL A 250 6.61 -1.05 -5.52
C VAL A 250 8.08 -1.44 -5.49
N ARG A 251 8.40 -2.66 -5.04
CA ARG A 251 9.77 -3.17 -4.97
C ARG A 251 10.50 -3.06 -6.31
N PRO A 252 9.97 -3.55 -7.45
CA PRO A 252 10.65 -3.38 -8.73
C PRO A 252 10.97 -1.91 -9.05
N ILE A 253 10.03 -0.99 -8.78
CA ILE A 253 10.19 0.45 -9.02
C ILE A 253 11.33 1.01 -8.15
N GLU A 254 11.33 0.68 -6.87
CA GLU A 254 12.38 1.06 -5.92
C GLU A 254 13.74 0.47 -6.31
N GLU A 255 13.83 -0.83 -6.60
CA GLU A 255 15.09 -1.48 -6.99
C GLU A 255 15.66 -0.90 -8.29
N LYS A 256 14.80 -0.52 -9.25
CA LYS A 256 15.24 0.17 -10.47
C LYS A 256 15.77 1.57 -10.16
N ASN A 257 15.07 2.33 -9.31
CA ASN A 257 15.54 3.65 -8.89
C ASN A 257 16.90 3.54 -8.17
N MET A 258 17.08 2.55 -7.30
CA MET A 258 18.35 2.28 -6.63
C MET A 258 19.46 1.91 -7.62
N LEU A 259 19.18 1.06 -8.62
CA LEU A 259 20.15 0.74 -9.68
C LEU A 259 20.55 1.96 -10.51
N LEU A 260 19.60 2.85 -10.83
CA LEU A 260 19.88 4.07 -11.57
C LEU A 260 20.76 5.05 -10.78
N ARG A 261 20.60 5.10 -9.45
CA ARG A 261 21.30 6.06 -8.58
C ARG A 261 22.65 5.55 -8.10
N PHE A 262 22.74 4.27 -7.74
CA PHE A 262 23.92 3.68 -7.09
C PHE A 262 24.64 2.63 -7.95
N GLY A 263 24.14 2.33 -9.16
CA GLY A 263 24.85 1.51 -10.15
C GLY A 263 25.31 0.15 -9.61
N THR A 264 26.62 -0.11 -9.79
CA THR A 264 27.28 -1.38 -9.43
C THR A 264 27.22 -1.67 -7.94
N ASP A 265 27.32 -0.65 -7.08
CA ASP A 265 27.31 -0.84 -5.63
C ASP A 265 26.00 -1.47 -5.16
N TYR A 266 24.87 -1.00 -5.71
CA TYR A 266 23.57 -1.60 -5.44
C TYR A 266 23.40 -2.96 -6.11
N ALA A 267 23.94 -3.16 -7.31
CA ALA A 267 23.89 -4.45 -8.00
C ALA A 267 24.60 -5.54 -7.18
N ASP A 268 25.77 -5.23 -6.61
CA ASP A 268 26.52 -6.18 -5.79
C ASP A 268 25.90 -6.37 -4.41
N TYR A 269 25.34 -5.32 -3.82
CA TYR A 269 24.52 -5.43 -2.63
C TYR A 269 23.31 -6.37 -2.85
N LYS A 270 22.62 -6.23 -3.98
CA LYS A 270 21.47 -7.06 -4.37
C LYS A 270 21.83 -8.54 -4.53
N LYS A 271 23.03 -8.87 -4.98
CA LYS A 271 23.53 -10.26 -5.02
C LYS A 271 23.84 -10.80 -3.62
N ARG A 272 24.35 -9.95 -2.72
CA ARG A 272 24.76 -10.37 -1.38
C ARG A 272 23.59 -10.53 -0.41
N VAL A 273 22.59 -9.65 -0.46
CA VAL A 273 21.52 -9.54 0.56
C VAL A 273 20.15 -9.85 -0.05
N ARG A 274 19.34 -10.65 0.63
CA ARG A 274 18.00 -11.06 0.14
C ARG A 274 16.95 -9.97 0.45
N CYS A 275 15.84 -9.99 -0.28
CA CYS A 275 14.79 -8.98 -0.13
C CYS A 275 13.99 -9.12 1.18
N TRP A 276 13.65 -10.36 1.55
CA TRP A 276 12.71 -10.66 2.64
C TRP A 276 13.34 -11.42 3.80
N LEU A 277 14.34 -12.25 3.53
CA LEU A 277 14.93 -13.15 4.53
C LEU A 277 16.30 -12.63 4.96
N PRO A 278 16.62 -12.67 6.27
CA PRO A 278 17.94 -12.29 6.74
C PRO A 278 19.00 -13.22 6.16
N LYS A 279 20.15 -12.64 5.86
CA LYS A 279 21.38 -13.39 5.61
C LYS A 279 22.33 -13.15 6.77
N PHE A 280 22.71 -14.22 7.44
CA PHE A 280 23.75 -14.24 8.47
C PHE A 280 25.09 -14.65 7.83
#